data_AF-A0A956S8E6-F1
#
_entry.id   AF-A0A956S8E6-F1
#
_cell.length_a   1.000
_cell.length_b   1.000
_cell.length_c   1.000
_cell.angle_alpha   90.00
_cell.angle_beta   90.00
_cell.angle_gamma   90.00
#
_symmetry.space_group_name_H-M   'P 1'
#
loop_
_entity.id
_entity.type
_entity.pdbx_description
1 polymer ?
#
loop_
_entity_poly.entity_id
_entity_poly.type
_entity_poly.pdbx_seq_one_letter_code
_entity_poly.pdbx_strand_id
1 'polypeptide(L)'
;MIINIWKKQDLELVKELPTEVLATIEDTIEILDENYGTERTAEDLGGYIAVVDKVGIEELKQHQLKGILPEHIDKIHGTDYISVLFLCSSDFSIVVICKKELKDLIECEEI
;
A
#
# COMPACT_ATOMS: atom_id res chain seq x y z
N MET A 1 10.15 -4.66 7.69
CA MET A 1 10.09 -3.19 7.58
C MET A 1 8.76 -2.80 6.98
N ILE A 2 8.14 -1.76 7.55
CA ILE A 2 6.94 -1.10 7.01
C ILE A 2 7.25 0.39 6.92
N ILE A 3 7.10 0.98 5.74
CA ILE A 3 7.16 2.41 5.52
C ILE A 3 5.77 2.87 5.08
N ASN A 4 5.14 3.70 5.90
CA ASN A 4 3.83 4.26 5.59
C ASN A 4 4.01 5.60 4.89
N ILE A 5 3.41 5.71 3.71
CA ILE A 5 3.42 6.89 2.87
C ILE A 5 1.99 7.42 2.85
N TRP A 6 1.82 8.56 3.48
CA TRP A 6 0.54 9.23 3.56
C TRP A 6 0.45 10.28 2.47
N LYS A 7 1.41 11.20 2.42
CA LYS A 7 1.37 12.36 1.52
C LYS A 7 2.56 12.34 0.55
N LYS A 8 2.49 13.19 -0.48
CA LYS A 8 3.60 13.34 -1.44
C LYS A 8 4.92 13.70 -0.76
N GLN A 9 4.87 14.36 0.41
CA GLN A 9 6.07 14.65 1.20
C GLN A 9 6.78 13.37 1.67
N ASP A 10 6.04 12.30 1.96
CA ASP A 10 6.62 11.03 2.44
C ASP A 10 7.32 10.23 1.33
N LEU A 11 7.22 10.63 0.06
CA LEU A 11 7.97 10.03 -1.05
C LEU A 11 9.49 10.08 -0.81
N GLU A 12 9.97 11.05 -0.02
CA GLU A 12 11.39 11.14 0.34
C GLU A 12 11.90 9.91 1.11
N LEU A 13 11.02 9.22 1.85
CA LEU A 13 11.33 8.02 2.63
C LEU A 13 11.67 6.81 1.75
N VAL A 14 11.21 6.84 0.49
CA VAL A 14 11.31 5.71 -0.45
C VAL A 14 11.98 6.08 -1.76
N LYS A 15 12.71 7.21 -1.80
CA LYS A 15 13.40 7.72 -3.00
C LYS A 15 14.38 6.75 -3.67
N GLU A 16 14.77 5.68 -2.98
CA GLU A 16 15.64 4.62 -3.50
C GLU A 16 14.88 3.53 -4.29
N LEU A 17 13.54 3.56 -4.27
CA LEU A 17 12.71 2.67 -5.07
C LEU A 17 12.80 3.05 -6.57
N PRO A 18 12.49 2.09 -7.47
CA PRO A 18 12.41 2.37 -8.90
C PRO A 18 11.44 3.51 -9.20
N THR A 19 11.74 4.30 -10.23
CA THR A 19 10.94 5.46 -10.64
C THR A 19 9.47 5.10 -10.89
N GLU A 20 9.22 3.92 -11.44
CA GLU A 20 7.90 3.39 -11.76
C GLU A 20 7.10 3.05 -10.49
N VAL A 21 7.78 2.62 -9.41
CA VAL A 21 7.14 2.44 -8.10
C VAL A 21 6.81 3.80 -7.50
N LEU A 22 7.73 4.77 -7.58
CA LEU A 22 7.49 6.13 -7.11
C LEU A 22 6.30 6.79 -7.83
N ALA A 23 6.21 6.61 -9.15
CA ALA A 23 5.08 7.09 -9.94
C ALA A 23 3.76 6.43 -9.50
N THR A 24 3.77 5.11 -9.28
CA THR A 24 2.58 4.39 -8.77
C THR A 24 2.14 4.92 -7.40
N ILE A 25 3.09 5.21 -6.52
CA ILE A 25 2.81 5.80 -5.20
C ILE A 25 2.19 7.19 -5.37
N GLU A 26 2.77 8.03 -6.22
CA GLU A 26 2.29 9.37 -6.47
C GLU A 26 0.87 9.38 -7.05
N ASP A 27 0.60 8.56 -8.08
CA ASP A 27 -0.73 8.38 -8.68
C ASP A 27 -1.74 7.91 -7.62
N THR A 28 -1.35 6.98 -6.75
CA THR A 28 -2.22 6.49 -5.67
C THR A 28 -2.53 7.59 -4.65
N ILE A 29 -1.54 8.43 -4.30
CA ILE A 29 -1.74 9.57 -3.40
C ILE A 29 -2.72 10.58 -4.01
N GLU A 30 -2.62 10.84 -5.31
CA GLU A 30 -3.55 11.74 -6.01
C GLU A 30 -4.98 11.18 -5.98
N ILE A 31 -5.16 9.89 -6.27
CA ILE A 31 -6.48 9.24 -6.19
C ILE A 31 -7.06 9.34 -4.77
N LEU A 32 -6.23 9.13 -3.73
CA LEU A 32 -6.68 9.25 -2.35
C LEU A 32 -7.04 10.70 -1.99
N ASP A 33 -6.25 11.68 -2.44
CA ASP A 33 -6.53 13.10 -2.22
C ASP A 33 -7.77 13.58 -3.00
N GLU A 34 -8.06 13.02 -4.17
CA GLU A 34 -9.28 13.31 -4.95
C GLU A 34 -10.55 12.73 -4.29
N ASN A 35 -10.47 11.52 -3.75
CA ASN A 35 -11.63 10.84 -3.14
C ASN A 35 -11.91 11.31 -1.71
N TYR A 36 -10.86 11.57 -0.91
CA TYR A 36 -10.98 11.85 0.52
C TYR A 36 -10.53 13.26 0.92
N GLY A 37 -10.01 14.04 -0.03
CA GLY A 37 -9.51 15.39 0.19
C GLY A 37 -8.05 15.45 0.61
N THR A 38 -7.39 16.57 0.33
CA THR A 38 -5.98 16.81 0.68
C THR A 38 -5.78 17.02 2.19
N GLU A 39 -6.85 17.22 2.96
CA GLU A 39 -6.82 17.35 4.42
C GLU A 39 -6.79 15.99 5.14
N ARG A 40 -6.84 14.85 4.43
CA ARG A 40 -6.78 13.51 5.03
C ARG A 40 -5.59 13.35 5.98
N THR A 41 -5.84 12.66 7.08
CA THR A 41 -4.85 12.40 8.14
C THR A 41 -4.66 10.90 8.35
N ALA A 42 -3.76 10.52 9.24
CA ALA A 42 -3.56 9.12 9.60
C ALA A 42 -4.74 8.50 10.37
N GLU A 43 -5.56 9.34 11.00
CA GLU A 43 -6.61 8.93 11.94
C GLU A 43 -8.02 9.20 11.39
N ASP A 44 -8.14 9.98 10.32
CA ASP A 44 -9.43 10.45 9.79
C ASP A 44 -9.39 10.61 8.26
N LEU A 45 -10.45 10.11 7.61
CA LEU A 45 -10.72 10.17 6.17
C LEU A 45 -9.60 9.63 5.28
N GLY A 46 -9.52 8.31 5.15
CA GLY A 46 -8.93 7.72 3.94
C GLY A 46 -7.90 6.64 4.18
N GLY A 47 -6.97 6.56 3.25
CA GLY A 47 -6.01 5.47 3.14
C GLY A 47 -4.56 5.92 3.12
N TYR A 48 -3.67 4.94 3.14
CA TYR A 48 -2.24 5.14 2.95
C TYR A 48 -1.62 4.05 2.10
N ILE A 49 -0.42 4.33 1.64
CA ILE A 49 0.40 3.36 0.94
C ILE A 49 1.41 2.78 1.93
N ALA A 50 1.50 1.46 2.03
CA ALA A 50 2.46 0.76 2.86
C ALA A 50 3.51 0.09 1.96
N VAL A 51 4.75 0.58 1.99
CA VAL A 51 5.88 -0.11 1.35
C VAL A 51 6.46 -1.08 2.35
N VAL A 52 6.45 -2.37 2.00
CA VAL A 52 6.76 -3.45 2.95
C VAL A 52 7.70 -4.50 2.39
N ASP A 53 8.48 -5.09 3.28
CA ASP A 53 9.17 -6.35 3.04
C ASP A 53 8.35 -7.54 3.56
N LYS A 54 8.94 -8.74 3.50
CA LYS A 54 8.32 -9.97 3.97
C LYS A 54 7.77 -9.85 5.41
N VAL A 55 8.60 -9.36 6.34
CA VAL A 55 8.21 -9.24 7.75
C VAL A 55 7.10 -8.20 7.92
N GLY A 56 7.16 -7.12 7.15
CA GLY A 56 6.12 -6.09 7.16
C GLY A 56 4.76 -6.61 6.68
N ILE A 57 4.72 -7.45 5.64
CA ILE A 57 3.47 -8.09 5.19
C ILE A 57 2.90 -8.98 6.28
N GLU A 58 3.73 -9.80 6.92
CA GLU A 58 3.29 -10.68 8.01
C GLU A 58 2.71 -9.88 9.18
N GLU A 59 3.36 -8.78 9.58
CA GLU A 59 2.87 -7.90 10.64
C GLU A 59 1.55 -7.21 10.25
N LEU A 60 1.44 -6.68 9.02
CA LEU A 60 0.20 -6.07 8.51
C LEU A 60 -0.95 -7.09 8.52
N LYS A 61 -0.72 -8.32 8.05
CA LYS A 61 -1.75 -9.37 8.03
C LYS A 61 -2.18 -9.83 9.41
N GLN A 62 -1.29 -9.80 10.40
CA GLN A 62 -1.66 -10.13 11.78
C GLN A 62 -2.45 -9.03 12.50
N HIS A 63 -2.33 -7.78 12.03
CA HIS A 63 -2.95 -6.61 12.67
C HIS A 63 -3.97 -5.93 11.74
N GLN A 64 -3.55 -4.96 10.92
CA GLN A 64 -4.44 -4.09 10.13
C GLN A 64 -5.23 -4.84 9.04
N LEU A 65 -4.62 -5.86 8.44
CA LEU A 65 -5.19 -6.64 7.32
C LEU A 65 -5.70 -8.01 7.76
N LYS A 66 -5.93 -8.19 9.07
CA LYS A 66 -6.36 -9.47 9.62
C LYS A 66 -7.74 -9.88 9.11
N GLY A 67 -7.78 -10.96 8.33
CA GLY A 67 -9.00 -11.47 7.70
C GLY A 67 -9.49 -10.61 6.52
N ILE A 68 -8.65 -9.70 6.01
CA ILE A 68 -8.97 -8.85 4.87
C ILE A 68 -8.30 -9.43 3.63
N LEU A 69 -9.10 -9.69 2.59
CA LEU A 69 -8.58 -10.15 1.32
C LEU A 69 -8.16 -8.95 0.46
N PRO A 70 -7.14 -9.13 -0.40
CA PRO A 70 -6.79 -8.12 -1.39
C PRO A 70 -7.95 -7.92 -2.36
N GLU A 71 -8.33 -6.67 -2.58
CA GLU A 71 -9.37 -6.30 -3.53
C GLU A 71 -8.84 -6.28 -4.95
N HIS A 72 -7.65 -5.71 -5.13
CA HIS A 72 -7.02 -5.61 -6.45
C HIS A 72 -5.51 -5.76 -6.34
N ILE A 73 -4.91 -6.50 -7.29
CA ILE A 73 -3.46 -6.73 -7.36
C ILE A 73 -2.97 -6.30 -8.73
N ASP A 74 -2.17 -5.26 -8.77
CA ASP A 74 -1.51 -4.75 -9.97
C ASP A 74 -0.02 -5.05 -9.97
N LYS A 75 0.51 -5.31 -11.17
CA LYS A 75 1.95 -5.40 -11.39
C LYS A 75 2.48 -4.03 -11.79
N ILE A 76 3.52 -3.56 -11.11
CA ILE A 76 4.19 -2.32 -11.48
C ILE A 76 5.16 -2.64 -12.62
N HIS A 77 4.74 -2.35 -13.85
CA HIS A 77 5.51 -2.64 -15.07
C HIS A 77 6.90 -2.00 -15.03
N GLY A 78 7.91 -2.72 -15.54
CA GLY A 78 9.31 -2.28 -15.50
C GLY A 78 10.02 -2.59 -14.17
N THR A 79 9.33 -3.18 -13.19
CA THR A 79 9.88 -3.44 -11.86
C THR A 79 9.56 -4.85 -11.36
N ASP A 80 10.20 -5.23 -10.25
CA ASP A 80 9.88 -6.46 -9.51
C ASP A 80 8.84 -6.23 -8.40
N TYR A 81 8.06 -5.14 -8.46
CA TYR A 81 7.07 -4.79 -7.45
C TYR A 81 5.63 -5.02 -7.93
N ILE A 82 4.76 -5.21 -6.96
CA ILE A 82 3.31 -5.24 -7.12
C ILE A 82 2.69 -4.19 -6.19
N SER A 83 1.54 -3.68 -6.60
CA SER A 83 0.66 -2.85 -5.79
C SER A 83 -0.58 -3.66 -5.45
N VAL A 84 -0.99 -3.67 -4.19
CA VAL A 84 -2.12 -4.44 -3.72
C VAL A 84 -3.05 -3.56 -2.90
N LEU A 85 -4.27 -3.38 -3.39
CA LEU A 85 -5.31 -2.64 -2.69
C LEU A 85 -6.03 -3.55 -1.69
N PHE A 86 -6.18 -3.08 -0.46
CA PHE A 86 -7.05 -3.64 0.55
C PHE A 86 -8.07 -2.59 0.97
N LEU A 87 -9.36 -2.92 0.90
CA LEU A 87 -10.40 -2.11 1.53
C LEU A 87 -10.60 -2.60 2.95
N CYS A 88 -10.21 -1.79 3.95
CA CYS A 88 -10.44 -2.16 5.35
C CYS A 88 -11.78 -1.66 5.89
N SER A 89 -12.35 -0.62 5.28
CA SER A 89 -13.74 -0.19 5.49
C SER A 89 -14.22 0.68 4.32
N SER A 90 -15.42 1.26 4.40
CA SER A 90 -16.01 2.08 3.34
C SER A 90 -15.21 3.34 3.01
N ASP A 91 -14.46 3.86 3.98
CA ASP A 91 -13.73 5.12 3.94
C ASP A 91 -12.26 4.96 4.31
N PHE A 92 -11.76 3.72 4.36
CA PHE A 92 -10.37 3.42 4.69
C PHE A 92 -9.82 2.27 3.85
N SER A 93 -8.71 2.53 3.17
CA SER A 93 -8.02 1.55 2.32
C SER A 93 -6.52 1.58 2.54
N ILE A 94 -5.86 0.42 2.45
CA ILE A 94 -4.40 0.32 2.50
C ILE A 94 -3.93 -0.20 1.14
N VAL A 95 -3.02 0.54 0.50
CA VAL A 95 -2.34 0.07 -0.71
C VAL A 95 -0.96 -0.44 -0.33
N VAL A 96 -0.77 -1.75 -0.40
CA VAL A 96 0.50 -2.40 -0.06
C VAL A 96 1.36 -2.50 -1.31
N ILE A 97 2.57 -1.95 -1.24
CA ILE A 97 3.60 -2.10 -2.29
C ILE A 97 4.69 -3.02 -1.76
N CYS A 98 4.91 -4.12 -2.48
CA CYS A 98 5.93 -5.09 -2.11
C CYS A 98 6.52 -5.77 -3.34
N LYS A 99 7.57 -6.57 -3.15
CA LYS A 99 8.11 -7.37 -4.23
C LYS A 99 7.11 -8.44 -4.70
N LYS A 100 7.09 -8.71 -6.00
CA LYS A 100 6.25 -9.71 -6.66
C LYS A 100 6.43 -11.12 -6.11
N GLU A 101 7.61 -11.44 -5.58
CA GLU A 101 7.91 -12.74 -4.94
C GLU A 101 7.13 -12.96 -3.64
N LEU A 102 6.60 -11.88 -3.05
CA LEU A 102 5.83 -11.92 -1.81
C LEU A 102 4.32 -12.02 -2.06
N LYS A 103 3.91 -12.13 -3.34
CA LYS A 103 2.50 -12.23 -3.74
C LYS A 103 1.78 -13.39 -3.04
N ASP A 104 2.43 -14.54 -2.93
CA ASP A 104 1.86 -15.72 -2.28
C ASP A 104 1.53 -15.45 -0.79
N LEU A 105 2.35 -14.67 -0.09
CA LEU A 105 2.09 -14.31 1.32
C LEU A 105 0.86 -13.40 1.46
N ILE A 106 0.57 -12.60 0.44
CA ILE A 106 -0.56 -11.69 0.41
C ILE A 106 -1.85 -12.46 0.14
N GLU A 107 -1.86 -13.37 -0.83
CA GLU A 107 -3.05 -14.12 -1.24
C GLU A 107 -3.45 -15.26 -0.29
N CYS A 108 -2.54 -15.76 0.57
CA CYS A 108 -2.90 -16.83 1.50
C CYS A 108 -3.87 -16.36 2.60
N GLU A 109 -5.08 -16.91 2.65
CA GLU A 109 -5.88 -16.90 3.89
C GLU A 109 -5.12 -17.71 4.94
N GLU A 110 -4.87 -17.13 6.12
CA GLU A 110 -4.45 -17.94 7.27
C GLU A 110 -5.63 -18.86 7.63
N ILE A 111 -5.44 -20.17 7.42
CA ILE A 111 -6.40 -21.26 7.71
C ILE A 111 -6.53 -21.47 9.22
#